data_AF-A0A483RJC7-F1
#
_entry.id   AF-A0A483RJC7-F1
#
_cell.length_a   1.000
_cell.length_b   1.000
_cell.length_c   1.000
_cell.angle_alpha   90.00
_cell.angle_beta   90.00
_cell.angle_gamma   90.00
#
_symmetry.space_group_name_H-M   'P 1'
#
loop_
_entity.id
_entity.type
_entity.pdbx_description
1 polymer ?
#
loop_
_entity_poly.entity_id
_entity_poly.type
_entity_poly.pdbx_seq_one_letter_code
_entity_poly.pdbx_strand_id
1 'polypeptide(L)'
;MLEMLMQWYRRRFSDPEAIALLVILLAGFGIMFFFSGLLAPLLVAIVLAYLLEWPTVRLERIGLSRTWATSLVLILFVGILLLLAFVVLPVAWQQGIYLIRDMPGMLNKLSDFAATLPRRYPALMDAGIIDAMAENMRTRMLTVGDSVVKYSLASLVGLLTLAVYLVLVPLMVFFLLKDKEQMLNAVRRVLPRNRGLAGQVWKEMNQQITNYIRGKVLEMIVVSVATWIGFILFGLNYSLLLAVLVGFSVLIPYIGAFVVTIPVVG
;
A
#
# COMPACT_ATOMS: atom_id res chain seq x y z
N MET A 1 36.45 -6.52 -28.68
CA MET A 1 35.43 -6.12 -27.68
C MET A 1 34.34 -5.23 -28.27
N LEU A 2 34.68 -4.14 -28.98
CA LEU A 2 33.70 -3.28 -29.65
C LEU A 2 32.86 -3.99 -30.73
N GLU A 3 33.46 -4.88 -31.53
CA GLU A 3 32.72 -5.68 -32.52
C GLU A 3 31.75 -6.67 -31.88
N MET A 4 32.11 -7.23 -30.72
CA MET A 4 31.28 -8.15 -29.95
C MET A 4 30.08 -7.41 -29.33
N LEU A 5 30.30 -6.17 -28.84
CA LEU A 5 29.25 -5.25 -28.41
C LEU A 5 28.36 -4.80 -29.56
N MET A 6 28.93 -4.50 -30.74
CA MET A 6 28.16 -4.12 -31.94
C MET A 6 27.36 -5.28 -32.53
N GLN A 7 27.86 -6.51 -32.51
CA GLN A 7 27.10 -7.70 -32.91
C GLN A 7 26.01 -8.05 -31.90
N TRP A 8 26.26 -7.88 -30.60
CA TRP A 8 25.25 -8.03 -29.57
C TRP A 8 24.14 -6.97 -29.71
N TYR A 9 24.52 -5.70 -29.95
CA TYR A 9 23.60 -4.61 -30.23
C TYR A 9 22.80 -4.87 -31.51
N ARG A 10 23.42 -5.22 -32.63
CA ARG A 10 22.69 -5.57 -33.87
C ARG A 10 21.80 -6.79 -33.68
N ARG A 11 22.18 -7.82 -32.91
CA ARG A 11 21.28 -8.97 -32.70
C ARG A 11 20.09 -8.66 -31.78
N ARG A 12 20.23 -7.75 -30.81
CA ARG A 12 19.20 -7.47 -29.80
C ARG A 12 18.37 -6.21 -30.10
N PHE A 13 18.95 -5.22 -30.75
CA PHE A 13 18.35 -3.95 -31.15
C PHE A 13 18.06 -3.85 -32.66
N SER A 14 18.30 -4.88 -33.49
CA SER A 14 17.72 -4.87 -34.86
C SER A 14 16.27 -5.35 -34.89
N ASP A 15 15.73 -5.81 -33.76
CA ASP A 15 14.34 -6.25 -33.67
C ASP A 15 13.44 -5.01 -33.42
N PRO A 16 12.65 -4.57 -34.41
CA PRO A 16 11.90 -3.31 -34.32
C PRO A 16 10.93 -3.28 -33.13
N GLU A 17 10.47 -4.46 -32.69
CA GLU A 17 9.56 -4.61 -31.56
C GLU A 17 10.23 -4.38 -30.21
N ALA A 18 11.51 -4.75 -30.05
CA ALA A 18 12.28 -4.54 -28.83
C ALA A 18 12.61 -3.06 -28.64
N ILE A 19 12.95 -2.36 -29.74
CA ILE A 19 13.12 -0.90 -29.73
C ILE A 19 11.80 -0.22 -29.36
N ALA A 20 10.68 -0.65 -29.96
CA ALA A 20 9.38 -0.08 -29.65
C ALA A 20 9.05 -0.24 -28.16
N LEU A 21 9.26 -1.42 -27.57
CA LEU A 21 9.06 -1.65 -26.14
C LEU A 21 9.97 -0.74 -25.29
N LEU A 22 11.25 -0.62 -25.63
CA LEU A 22 12.20 0.25 -24.92
C LEU A 22 11.76 1.72 -24.96
N VAL A 23 11.34 2.22 -26.12
CA VAL A 23 10.82 3.59 -26.28
C VAL A 23 9.57 3.81 -25.43
N ILE A 24 8.65 2.83 -25.40
CA ILE A 24 7.44 2.90 -24.56
C ILE A 24 7.81 2.96 -23.07
N LEU A 25 8.77 2.14 -22.63
CA LEU A 25 9.23 2.13 -21.24
C LEU A 25 9.92 3.42 -20.84
N LEU A 26 10.82 3.95 -21.67
CA LEU A 26 11.52 5.21 -21.40
C LEU A 26 10.57 6.40 -21.40
N ALA A 27 9.65 6.46 -22.36
CA ALA A 27 8.63 7.51 -22.41
C ALA A 27 7.69 7.42 -21.20
N GLY A 28 7.23 6.22 -20.85
CA GLY A 28 6.39 5.99 -19.68
C GLY A 28 7.09 6.37 -18.38
N PHE A 29 8.35 5.98 -18.21
CA PHE A 29 9.17 6.36 -17.07
C PHE A 29 9.36 7.87 -16.99
N GLY A 30 9.68 8.54 -18.11
CA GLY A 30 9.82 9.99 -18.16
C GLY A 30 8.53 10.71 -17.74
N ILE A 31 7.39 10.26 -18.25
CA ILE A 31 6.07 10.80 -17.87
C ILE A 31 5.83 10.60 -16.36
N MET A 32 6.08 9.41 -15.82
CA MET A 32 5.91 9.15 -14.39
C MET A 32 6.84 9.99 -13.53
N PHE A 33 8.10 10.18 -13.96
CA PHE A 33 9.09 10.95 -13.22
C PHE A 33 8.74 12.45 -13.17
N PHE A 34 8.44 13.05 -14.32
CA PHE A 34 8.15 14.49 -14.41
C PHE A 34 6.74 14.87 -13.94
N PHE A 35 5.74 13.97 -14.07
CA PHE A 35 4.34 14.27 -13.77
C PHE A 35 3.79 13.48 -12.56
N SER A 36 4.65 12.92 -11.71
CA SER A 36 4.26 12.09 -10.55
C SER A 36 3.16 12.72 -9.68
N GLY A 37 3.27 14.01 -9.35
CA GLY A 37 2.28 14.72 -8.52
C GLY A 37 0.89 14.84 -9.15
N LEU A 38 0.81 14.99 -10.48
CA LEU A 38 -0.46 15.08 -11.22
C LEU A 38 -1.04 13.70 -11.52
N LEU A 39 -0.17 12.69 -11.68
CA LEU A 39 -0.56 11.32 -12.00
C LEU A 39 -0.93 10.51 -10.77
N ALA A 40 -0.55 10.92 -9.56
CA ALA A 40 -0.87 10.22 -8.32
C ALA A 40 -2.35 9.77 -8.21
N PRO A 41 -3.36 10.65 -8.35
CA PRO A 41 -4.76 10.22 -8.28
C PRO A 41 -5.16 9.28 -9.43
N LEU A 42 -4.58 9.46 -10.62
CA LEU A 42 -4.81 8.58 -11.76
C LEU A 42 -4.22 7.18 -11.52
N LEU A 43 -3.02 7.07 -10.95
CA LEU A 43 -2.39 5.80 -10.62
C LEU A 43 -3.22 5.03 -9.58
N VAL A 44 -3.70 5.72 -8.55
CA VAL A 44 -4.63 5.13 -7.56
C VAL A 44 -5.91 4.65 -8.24
N ALA A 45 -6.50 5.48 -9.12
CA ALA A 45 -7.69 5.10 -9.86
C ALA A 45 -7.47 3.90 -10.80
N ILE A 46 -6.30 3.77 -11.43
CA ILE A 46 -5.94 2.61 -12.25
C ILE A 46 -5.90 1.35 -11.38
N VAL A 47 -5.21 1.38 -10.24
CA VAL A 47 -5.14 0.22 -9.32
C VAL A 47 -6.54 -0.19 -8.84
N LEU A 48 -7.38 0.78 -8.46
CA LEU A 48 -8.75 0.52 -8.06
C LEU A 48 -9.61 0.00 -9.21
N ALA A 49 -9.45 0.52 -10.43
CA ALA A 49 -10.14 0.01 -11.61
C ALA A 49 -9.75 -1.46 -11.89
N TYR A 50 -8.47 -1.83 -11.76
CA TYR A 50 -8.06 -3.23 -11.87
C TYR A 50 -8.71 -4.14 -10.81
N LEU A 51 -8.84 -3.66 -9.58
CA LEU A 51 -9.53 -4.38 -8.51
C LEU A 51 -11.02 -4.57 -8.84
N LEU A 52 -11.69 -3.49 -9.24
CA LEU A 52 -13.13 -3.43 -9.48
C LEU A 52 -13.57 -3.98 -10.84
N GLU A 53 -12.65 -4.23 -11.76
CA GLU A 53 -12.97 -4.86 -13.05
C GLU A 53 -13.61 -6.25 -12.87
N TRP A 54 -13.19 -7.01 -11.87
CA TRP A 54 -13.73 -8.35 -11.61
C TRP A 54 -15.22 -8.37 -11.29
N PRO A 55 -15.71 -7.63 -10.26
CA PRO A 55 -17.14 -7.59 -9.98
C PRO A 55 -17.93 -6.94 -11.12
N THR A 56 -17.37 -5.95 -11.83
CA THR A 56 -18.03 -5.32 -12.99
C THR A 56 -18.29 -6.33 -14.10
N VAL A 57 -17.27 -7.09 -14.52
CA VAL A 57 -17.43 -8.14 -15.54
C VAL A 57 -18.36 -9.26 -15.08
N ARG A 58 -18.39 -9.59 -13.78
CA ARG A 58 -19.35 -10.56 -13.23
C ARG A 58 -20.79 -10.08 -13.38
N LEU A 59 -21.07 -8.81 -13.13
CA LEU A 59 -22.42 -8.24 -13.32
C LEU A 59 -22.82 -8.14 -14.79
N GLU A 60 -21.87 -7.81 -15.68
CA GLU A 60 -22.13 -7.85 -17.13
C GLU A 60 -22.55 -9.23 -17.62
N ARG A 61 -21.90 -10.29 -17.10
CA ARG A 61 -22.28 -11.68 -17.42
C ARG A 61 -23.67 -12.06 -16.93
N ILE A 62 -24.22 -11.34 -15.96
CA ILE A 62 -25.58 -11.53 -15.44
C ILE A 62 -26.61 -10.72 -16.26
N GLY A 63 -26.16 -9.88 -17.21
CA GLY A 63 -27.01 -9.16 -18.16
C GLY A 63 -27.08 -7.64 -17.96
N LEU A 64 -26.32 -7.07 -17.02
CA LEU A 64 -26.26 -5.62 -16.85
C LEU A 64 -25.42 -4.97 -17.96
N SER A 65 -25.82 -3.79 -18.43
CA SER A 65 -24.95 -3.00 -19.31
C SER A 65 -23.69 -2.55 -18.57
N ARG A 66 -22.58 -2.37 -19.29
CA ARG A 66 -21.29 -1.94 -18.72
C ARG A 66 -21.42 -0.72 -17.81
N THR A 67 -22.23 0.26 -18.20
CA THR A 67 -22.49 1.47 -17.41
C THR A 67 -23.17 1.13 -16.09
N TRP A 68 -24.25 0.35 -16.10
CA TRP A 68 -24.97 -0.03 -14.88
C TRP A 68 -24.14 -0.93 -13.96
N ALA A 69 -23.41 -1.89 -14.54
CA ALA A 69 -22.48 -2.73 -13.79
C ALA A 69 -21.40 -1.90 -13.10
N THR A 70 -20.82 -0.92 -13.81
CA THR A 70 -19.80 -0.01 -13.26
C THR A 70 -20.38 0.87 -12.15
N SER A 71 -21.54 1.50 -12.38
CA SER A 71 -22.21 2.34 -11.37
C SER A 71 -22.51 1.55 -10.09
N LEU A 72 -23.07 0.35 -10.21
CA LEU A 72 -23.45 -0.48 -9.07
C LEU A 72 -22.21 -0.91 -8.26
N VAL A 73 -21.16 -1.37 -8.93
CA VAL A 73 -19.90 -1.76 -8.28
C VAL A 73 -19.26 -0.58 -7.59
N LEU A 74 -19.22 0.58 -8.23
CA LEU A 74 -18.61 1.76 -7.64
C LEU A 74 -19.39 2.26 -6.43
N ILE A 75 -20.73 2.30 -6.51
CA ILE A 75 -21.59 2.66 -5.37
C ILE A 75 -21.38 1.69 -4.21
N LEU A 76 -21.36 0.39 -4.48
CA LEU A 76 -21.13 -0.62 -3.45
C LEU A 76 -19.74 -0.48 -2.83
N PHE A 77 -18.71 -0.30 -3.65
CA PHE A 77 -17.33 -0.13 -3.20
C PHE A 77 -17.16 1.12 -2.34
N VAL A 78 -17.66 2.27 -2.79
CA VAL A 78 -17.65 3.52 -2.02
C VAL A 78 -18.47 3.35 -0.74
N GLY A 79 -19.62 2.67 -0.79
CA GLY A 79 -20.42 2.36 0.39
C GLY A 79 -19.67 1.53 1.43
N ILE A 80 -18.95 0.48 1.00
CA ILE A 80 -18.10 -0.34 1.87
C ILE A 80 -16.96 0.50 2.48
N LEU A 81 -16.29 1.33 1.67
CA LEU A 81 -15.23 2.21 2.15
C LEU A 81 -15.75 3.22 3.19
N LEU A 82 -16.90 3.83 2.95
CA LEU A 82 -17.53 4.75 3.90
C LEU A 82 -17.92 4.02 5.18
N LEU A 83 -18.49 2.81 5.10
CA LEU A 83 -18.80 2.00 6.27
C LEU A 83 -17.55 1.70 7.09
N LEU A 84 -16.47 1.26 6.44
CA LEU A 84 -15.18 1.03 7.12
C LEU A 84 -14.63 2.32 7.74
N ALA A 85 -14.73 3.45 7.03
CA ALA A 85 -14.27 4.75 7.52
C ALA A 85 -15.09 5.28 8.71
N PHE A 86 -16.39 5.00 8.78
CA PHE A 86 -17.24 5.46 9.90
C PHE A 86 -17.30 4.47 11.08
N VAL A 87 -16.98 3.19 10.87
CA VAL A 87 -17.03 2.17 11.92
C VAL A 87 -15.65 1.77 12.41
N VAL A 88 -14.75 1.35 11.51
CA VAL A 88 -13.43 0.82 11.87
C VAL A 88 -12.49 1.95 12.25
N LEU A 89 -12.45 3.04 11.46
CA LEU A 89 -11.49 4.12 11.67
C LEU A 89 -11.65 4.80 13.04
N PRO A 90 -12.85 5.16 13.54
CA PRO A 90 -12.99 5.80 14.85
C PRO A 90 -12.57 4.89 16.00
N VAL A 91 -12.91 3.59 15.91
CA VAL A 91 -12.53 2.61 16.93
C VAL A 91 -11.02 2.38 16.92
N ALA A 92 -10.41 2.22 15.74
CA ALA A 92 -8.96 2.09 15.59
C ALA A 92 -8.25 3.36 16.09
N TRP A 93 -8.78 4.55 15.77
CA TRP A 93 -8.26 5.83 16.24
C TRP A 93 -8.30 5.95 17.76
N GLN A 94 -9.42 5.61 18.38
CA GLN A 94 -9.58 5.61 19.83
C GLN A 94 -8.63 4.59 20.50
N GLN A 95 -8.50 3.40 19.93
CA GLN A 95 -7.52 2.41 20.39
C GLN A 95 -6.07 2.93 20.24
N GLY A 96 -5.78 3.72 19.22
CA GLY A 96 -4.48 4.37 19.02
C GLY A 96 -4.18 5.40 20.11
N ILE A 97 -5.16 6.23 20.48
CA ILE A 97 -5.05 7.17 21.60
C ILE A 97 -4.78 6.42 22.91
N TYR A 98 -5.51 5.33 23.17
CA TYR A 98 -5.30 4.53 24.38
C TYR A 98 -3.93 3.85 24.40
N LEU A 99 -3.48 3.30 23.28
CA LEU A 99 -2.14 2.73 23.16
C LEU A 99 -1.07 3.76 23.53
N ILE A 100 -1.14 4.97 22.97
CA ILE A 100 -0.19 6.05 23.28
C ILE A 100 -0.26 6.44 24.76
N ARG A 101 -1.47 6.51 25.34
CA ARG A 101 -1.67 6.85 26.76
C ARG A 101 -1.13 5.78 27.71
N ASP A 102 -1.27 4.51 27.37
CA ASP A 102 -0.88 3.38 28.22
C ASP A 102 0.59 2.99 28.02
N MET A 103 1.21 3.42 26.92
CA MET A 103 2.60 3.15 26.55
C MET A 103 3.63 3.49 27.63
N PRO A 104 3.58 4.66 28.33
CA PRO A 104 4.51 4.96 29.43
C PRO A 104 4.40 3.94 30.57
N GLY A 105 3.18 3.49 30.91
CA GLY A 105 2.96 2.47 31.92
C GLY A 105 3.49 1.10 31.50
N MET A 106 3.35 0.74 30.23
CA MET A 106 3.93 -0.49 29.67
C MET A 106 5.47 -0.45 29.73
N LEU A 107 6.08 0.69 29.42
CA LEU A 107 7.52 0.87 29.55
C LEU A 107 8.02 0.79 30.99
N ASN A 108 7.28 1.38 31.94
CA ASN A 108 7.65 1.30 33.35
C ASN A 108 7.66 -0.18 33.80
N LYS A 109 6.64 -0.96 33.44
CA LYS A 109 6.60 -2.41 33.73
C LYS A 109 7.77 -3.16 33.07
N LEU A 110 8.10 -2.81 31.83
CA LEU A 110 9.25 -3.39 31.13
C LEU A 110 10.57 -3.02 31.81
N SER A 111 10.71 -1.77 32.26
CA SER A 111 11.89 -1.26 32.96
C SER A 111 12.03 -1.92 34.34
N ASP A 112 10.94 -2.07 35.08
CA ASP A 112 10.89 -2.78 36.35
C ASP A 112 11.30 -4.25 36.18
N PHE A 113 10.78 -4.92 35.13
CA PHE A 113 11.18 -6.28 34.80
C PHE A 113 12.66 -6.35 34.41
N ALA A 114 13.13 -5.42 33.56
CA ALA A 114 14.52 -5.35 33.13
C ALA A 114 15.46 -5.11 34.31
N ALA A 115 15.09 -4.28 35.28
CA ALA A 115 15.86 -4.03 36.49
C ALA A 115 16.04 -5.30 37.38
N THR A 116 15.21 -6.34 37.19
CA THR A 116 15.44 -7.64 37.84
C THR A 116 16.51 -8.49 37.16
N LEU A 117 16.87 -8.20 35.91
CA LEU A 117 17.81 -9.00 35.12
C LEU A 117 19.27 -8.88 35.62
N PRO A 118 19.82 -7.70 35.93
CA PRO A 118 21.17 -7.57 36.50
C PRO A 118 21.29 -8.28 37.85
N ARG A 119 20.20 -8.32 38.63
CA ARG A 119 20.15 -9.05 39.91
C ARG A 119 20.16 -10.56 39.74
N ARG A 120 19.54 -11.08 38.66
CA ARG A 120 19.46 -12.53 38.36
C ARG A 120 20.65 -13.02 37.53
N TYR A 121 21.22 -12.17 36.69
CA TYR A 121 22.31 -12.48 35.75
C TYR A 121 23.41 -11.39 35.77
N PRO A 122 24.06 -11.15 36.92
CA PRO A 122 25.06 -10.08 37.07
C PRO A 122 26.29 -10.23 36.17
N ALA A 123 26.57 -11.43 35.66
CA ALA A 123 27.67 -11.68 34.73
C ALA A 123 27.37 -11.31 33.26
N LEU A 124 26.10 -11.06 32.91
CA LEU A 124 25.66 -10.84 31.53
C LEU A 124 25.04 -9.45 31.30
N MET A 125 24.61 -8.75 32.36
CA MET A 125 23.85 -7.51 32.28
C MET A 125 24.31 -6.49 33.32
N ASP A 126 24.73 -5.30 32.88
CA ASP A 126 25.04 -4.15 33.72
C ASP A 126 23.78 -3.31 33.99
N ALA A 127 23.57 -2.91 35.24
CA ALA A 127 22.42 -2.10 35.66
C ALA A 127 22.45 -0.71 34.99
N GLY A 128 23.63 -0.12 34.77
CA GLY A 128 23.75 1.19 34.15
C GLY A 128 23.23 1.26 32.71
N ILE A 129 23.32 0.16 31.95
CA ILE A 129 22.83 0.06 30.57
C ILE A 129 21.30 0.05 30.55
N ILE A 130 20.66 -0.64 31.51
CA ILE A 130 19.21 -0.74 31.59
C ILE A 130 18.60 0.61 31.96
N ASP A 131 19.18 1.31 32.93
CA ASP A 131 18.71 2.64 33.35
C ASP A 131 18.88 3.65 32.20
N ALA A 132 20.02 3.64 31.51
CA ALA A 132 20.25 4.51 30.35
C ALA A 132 19.29 4.20 29.18
N MET A 133 18.95 2.93 28.93
CA MET A 133 17.95 2.56 27.92
C MET A 133 16.54 3.02 28.31
N ALA A 134 16.15 2.83 29.56
CA ALA A 134 14.85 3.25 30.08
C ALA A 134 14.66 4.77 30.00
N GLU A 135 15.67 5.54 30.40
CA GLU A 135 15.70 7.01 30.30
C GLU A 135 15.56 7.48 28.84
N ASN A 136 16.36 6.90 27.93
CA ASN A 136 16.33 7.23 26.49
C ASN A 136 14.98 6.89 25.85
N MET A 137 14.38 5.75 26.19
CA MET A 137 13.06 5.37 25.69
C MET A 137 11.98 6.32 26.20
N ARG A 138 12.03 6.71 27.48
CA ARG A 138 11.09 7.65 28.08
C ARG A 138 11.15 9.03 27.41
N THR A 139 12.35 9.58 27.22
CA THR A 139 12.53 10.88 26.57
C THR A 139 12.05 10.86 25.11
N ARG A 140 12.36 9.80 24.35
CA ARG A 140 11.86 9.65 22.96
C ARG A 140 10.33 9.52 22.90
N MET A 141 9.71 8.82 23.84
CA MET A 141 8.25 8.70 23.87
C MET A 141 7.52 10.01 24.15
N LEU A 142 8.03 10.84 25.06
CA LEU A 142 7.47 12.17 25.31
C LEU A 142 7.50 13.03 24.04
N THR A 143 8.61 12.97 23.28
CA THR A 143 8.72 13.71 22.01
C THR A 143 7.80 13.19 20.90
N VAL A 144 7.55 11.87 20.85
CA VAL A 144 6.63 11.26 19.88
C VAL A 144 5.18 11.58 20.23
N GLY A 145 4.80 11.51 21.51
CA GLY A 145 3.46 11.84 22.00
C GLY A 145 3.06 13.29 21.67
N ASP A 146 3.94 14.25 21.94
CA ASP A 146 3.72 15.67 21.61
C ASP A 146 3.59 15.91 20.10
N SER A 147 4.35 15.18 19.28
CA SER A 147 4.33 15.31 17.83
C SER A 147 3.01 14.78 17.24
N VAL A 148 2.54 13.61 17.69
CA VAL A 148 1.29 13.01 17.19
C VAL A 148 0.08 13.91 17.47
N VAL A 149 0.02 14.52 18.67
CA VAL A 149 -1.06 15.45 19.04
C VAL A 149 -1.00 16.73 18.20
N LYS A 150 0.20 17.27 17.93
CA LYS A 150 0.37 18.46 17.06
C LYS A 150 -0.04 18.19 15.61
N TYR A 151 0.32 17.03 15.05
CA TYR A 151 -0.07 16.67 13.67
C TYR A 151 -1.58 16.44 13.53
N SER A 152 -2.25 15.95 14.59
CA SER A 152 -3.71 15.80 14.62
C SER A 152 -4.48 17.12 14.42
N LEU A 153 -3.91 18.26 14.83
CA LEU A 153 -4.58 19.56 14.79
C LEU A 153 -4.21 20.40 13.55
N ALA A 154 -3.18 20.01 12.79
CA ALA A 154 -2.46 20.92 11.90
C ALA A 154 -2.69 20.78 10.38
N SER A 155 -3.75 20.16 9.84
CA SER A 155 -3.88 20.11 8.37
C SER A 155 -5.28 20.31 7.78
N LEU A 156 -5.81 21.53 7.91
CA LEU A 156 -6.89 22.01 7.02
C LEU A 156 -6.51 21.85 5.53
N VAL A 157 -5.23 22.03 5.19
CA VAL A 157 -4.70 21.80 3.83
C VAL A 157 -4.76 20.33 3.43
N GLY A 158 -4.48 19.39 4.35
CA GLY A 158 -4.58 17.96 4.09
C GLY A 158 -6.02 17.49 3.87
N LEU A 159 -6.98 18.08 4.60
CA LEU A 159 -8.40 17.83 4.41
C LEU A 159 -8.91 18.29 3.04
N LEU A 160 -8.43 19.44 2.53
CA LEU A 160 -8.76 19.91 1.19
C LEU A 160 -8.22 18.96 0.11
N THR A 161 -6.96 18.53 0.21
CA THR A 161 -6.40 17.55 -0.73
C THR A 161 -7.16 16.22 -0.68
N LEU A 162 -7.50 15.74 0.52
CA LEU A 162 -8.29 14.53 0.71
C LEU A 162 -9.69 14.67 0.09
N ALA A 163 -10.36 15.81 0.28
CA ALA A 163 -11.68 16.06 -0.29
C ALA A 163 -11.65 16.04 -1.83
N VAL A 164 -10.63 16.66 -2.45
CA VAL A 164 -10.42 16.59 -3.90
C VAL A 164 -10.22 15.14 -4.34
N TYR A 165 -9.38 14.37 -3.65
CA TYR A 165 -9.11 12.97 -4.00
C TYR A 165 -10.35 12.09 -3.83
N LEU A 166 -11.15 12.33 -2.80
CA LEU A 166 -12.37 11.58 -2.50
C LEU A 166 -13.42 11.72 -3.61
N VAL A 167 -13.42 12.84 -4.34
CA VAL A 167 -14.32 13.04 -5.50
C VAL A 167 -13.66 12.60 -6.80
N LEU A 168 -12.40 12.98 -7.01
CA LEU A 168 -11.70 12.78 -8.28
C LEU A 168 -11.40 11.30 -8.55
N VAL A 169 -10.96 10.54 -7.54
CA VAL A 169 -10.57 9.14 -7.72
C VAL A 169 -11.77 8.27 -8.12
N PRO A 170 -12.92 8.29 -7.42
CA PRO A 170 -14.09 7.52 -7.84
C PRO A 170 -14.56 7.87 -9.25
N LEU A 171 -14.51 9.16 -9.63
CA LEU A 171 -14.86 9.60 -10.96
C LEU A 171 -13.90 9.04 -12.02
N MET A 172 -12.59 9.06 -11.77
CA MET A 172 -11.60 8.45 -12.66
C MET A 172 -11.81 6.93 -12.77
N VAL A 173 -12.05 6.25 -11.66
CA VAL A 173 -12.35 4.80 -11.63
C VAL A 173 -13.58 4.49 -12.48
N PHE A 174 -14.64 5.29 -12.36
CA PHE A 174 -15.85 5.14 -13.16
C PHE A 174 -15.55 5.16 -14.66
N PHE A 175 -14.83 6.18 -15.14
CA PHE A 175 -14.49 6.29 -16.55
C PHE A 175 -13.50 5.23 -17.02
N LEU A 176 -12.50 4.89 -16.20
CA LEU A 176 -11.54 3.81 -16.50
C LEU A 176 -12.22 2.44 -16.66
N LEU A 177 -13.25 2.16 -15.86
CA LEU A 177 -14.04 0.94 -15.98
C LEU A 177 -15.02 1.02 -17.14
N LYS A 178 -15.82 2.08 -17.23
CA LYS A 178 -16.88 2.22 -18.24
C LYS A 178 -16.31 2.29 -19.66
N ASP A 179 -15.31 3.15 -19.88
CA ASP A 179 -14.78 3.50 -21.20
C ASP A 179 -13.42 2.83 -21.50
N LYS A 180 -13.12 1.73 -20.78
CA LYS A 180 -11.87 0.97 -20.86
C LYS A 180 -11.38 0.71 -22.28
N GLU A 181 -12.23 0.16 -23.14
CA GLU A 181 -11.87 -0.19 -24.52
C GLU A 181 -11.57 1.07 -25.36
N GLN A 182 -12.32 2.15 -25.17
CA GLN A 182 -12.08 3.41 -25.85
C GLN A 182 -10.73 4.01 -25.43
N MET A 183 -10.41 3.99 -24.14
CA MET A 183 -9.14 4.48 -23.60
C MET A 183 -7.96 3.62 -24.07
N LEU A 184 -8.08 2.30 -24.02
CA LEU A 184 -7.05 1.39 -24.52
C LEU A 184 -6.81 1.58 -26.02
N ASN A 185 -7.87 1.78 -26.81
CA ASN A 185 -7.75 2.06 -28.24
C ASN A 185 -7.12 3.42 -28.52
N ALA A 186 -7.39 4.45 -27.71
CA ALA A 186 -6.72 5.75 -27.82
C ALA A 186 -5.21 5.63 -27.55
N VAL A 187 -4.82 4.93 -26.47
CA VAL A 187 -3.41 4.66 -26.17
C VAL A 187 -2.75 3.86 -27.31
N ARG A 188 -3.44 2.85 -27.85
CA ARG A 188 -2.96 2.08 -29.00
C ARG A 188 -2.76 2.92 -30.26
N ARG A 189 -3.42 4.06 -30.44
CA ARG A 189 -3.17 4.93 -31.62
C ARG A 189 -1.88 5.72 -31.52
N VAL A 190 -1.41 6.00 -30.30
CA VAL A 190 -0.20 6.80 -30.05
C VAL A 190 1.07 5.94 -30.02
N LEU A 191 0.93 4.65 -29.65
CA LEU A 191 2.07 3.72 -29.57
C LEU A 191 2.61 3.30 -30.96
N PRO A 192 3.91 2.96 -31.08
CA PRO A 192 4.55 2.51 -32.32
C PRO A 192 3.81 1.33 -33.00
N ARG A 193 3.85 1.28 -34.35
CA ARG A 193 3.15 0.25 -35.16
C ARG A 193 3.71 -1.17 -34.98
N ASN A 194 5.03 -1.34 -34.84
CA ASN A 194 5.69 -2.64 -34.67
C ASN A 194 5.83 -2.97 -33.18
N ARG A 195 4.81 -3.62 -32.61
CA ARG A 195 4.64 -3.73 -31.16
C ARG A 195 4.17 -5.12 -30.70
N GLY A 196 4.44 -6.17 -31.49
CA GLY A 196 4.06 -7.54 -31.15
C GLY A 196 4.49 -7.92 -29.73
N LEU A 197 5.77 -7.74 -29.42
CA LEU A 197 6.34 -7.91 -28.07
C LEU A 197 5.62 -7.05 -27.00
N ALA A 198 5.41 -5.76 -27.23
CA ALA A 198 4.76 -4.90 -26.23
C ALA A 198 3.30 -5.29 -25.98
N GLY A 199 2.58 -5.77 -27.00
CA GLY A 199 1.22 -6.30 -26.86
C GLY A 199 1.16 -7.61 -26.09
N GLN A 200 2.13 -8.51 -26.31
CA GLN A 200 2.26 -9.76 -25.56
C GLN A 200 2.56 -9.48 -24.08
N VAL A 201 3.59 -8.65 -23.81
CA VAL A 201 3.95 -8.22 -22.46
C VAL A 201 2.76 -7.54 -21.77
N TRP A 202 2.01 -6.69 -22.47
CA TRP A 202 0.80 -6.08 -21.93
C TRP A 202 -0.24 -7.12 -21.51
N LYS A 203 -0.51 -8.13 -22.35
CA LYS A 203 -1.51 -9.16 -22.04
C LYS A 203 -1.11 -9.98 -20.82
N GLU A 204 0.16 -10.39 -20.75
CA GLU A 204 0.71 -11.12 -19.60
C GLU A 204 0.68 -10.27 -18.34
N MET A 205 1.15 -9.02 -18.41
CA MET A 205 1.16 -8.10 -17.28
C MET A 205 -0.24 -7.77 -16.78
N ASN A 206 -1.19 -7.52 -17.66
CA ASN A 206 -2.58 -7.27 -17.29
C ASN A 206 -3.16 -8.44 -16.48
N GLN A 207 -2.87 -9.69 -16.87
CA GLN A 207 -3.31 -10.86 -16.13
C GLN A 207 -2.62 -10.98 -14.76
N GLN A 208 -1.30 -10.74 -14.72
CA GLN A 208 -0.53 -10.82 -13.47
C GLN A 208 -0.91 -9.73 -12.47
N ILE A 209 -1.04 -8.47 -12.92
CA ILE A 209 -1.47 -7.34 -12.11
C ILE A 209 -2.87 -7.61 -11.53
N THR A 210 -3.80 -8.09 -12.36
CA THR A 210 -5.15 -8.43 -11.93
C THR A 210 -5.16 -9.50 -10.85
N ASN A 211 -4.39 -10.59 -11.04
CA ASN A 211 -4.30 -11.67 -10.06
C ASN A 211 -3.61 -11.21 -8.77
N TYR A 212 -2.54 -10.41 -8.88
CA TYR A 212 -1.79 -9.88 -7.75
C TYR A 212 -2.65 -8.96 -6.88
N ILE A 213 -3.33 -7.98 -7.49
CA ILE A 213 -4.20 -7.04 -6.76
C ILE A 213 -5.31 -7.79 -6.02
N ARG A 214 -5.97 -8.76 -6.68
CA ARG A 214 -7.02 -9.58 -6.05
C ARG A 214 -6.47 -10.42 -4.90
N GLY A 215 -5.33 -11.08 -5.13
CA GLY A 215 -4.65 -11.87 -4.11
C GLY A 215 -4.30 -11.02 -2.90
N LYS A 216 -3.74 -9.82 -3.12
CA LYS A 216 -3.36 -8.90 -2.05
C LYS A 216 -4.54 -8.37 -1.25
N VAL A 217 -5.64 -8.01 -1.89
CA VAL A 217 -6.86 -7.57 -1.18
C VAL A 217 -7.42 -8.71 -0.33
N LEU A 218 -7.49 -9.93 -0.88
CA LEU A 218 -7.94 -11.10 -0.12
C LEU A 218 -7.02 -11.39 1.07
N GLU A 219 -5.70 -11.37 0.84
CA GLU A 219 -4.68 -11.58 1.87
C GLU A 219 -4.83 -10.56 3.01
N MET A 220 -4.99 -9.26 2.69
CA MET A 220 -5.21 -8.21 3.69
C MET A 220 -6.46 -8.48 4.52
N ILE A 221 -7.58 -8.85 3.90
CA ILE A 221 -8.84 -9.13 4.61
C ILE A 221 -8.69 -10.34 5.52
N VAL A 222 -8.18 -11.46 4.98
CA VAL A 222 -8.02 -12.71 5.73
C VAL A 222 -7.06 -12.51 6.91
N VAL A 223 -5.90 -11.91 6.68
CA VAL A 223 -4.91 -11.65 7.74
C VAL A 223 -5.47 -10.70 8.79
N SER A 224 -6.15 -9.61 8.39
CA SER A 224 -6.77 -8.68 9.36
C SER A 224 -7.80 -9.39 10.22
N VAL A 225 -8.73 -10.13 9.62
CA VAL A 225 -9.83 -10.78 10.36
C VAL A 225 -9.29 -11.89 11.26
N ALA A 226 -8.40 -12.74 10.76
CA ALA A 226 -7.80 -13.81 11.56
C ALA A 226 -7.01 -13.26 12.75
N THR A 227 -6.22 -12.20 12.52
CA THR A 227 -5.45 -11.53 13.57
C THR A 227 -6.36 -10.87 14.60
N TRP A 228 -7.44 -10.22 14.15
CA TRP A 228 -8.42 -9.60 15.04
C TRP A 228 -9.11 -10.62 15.96
N ILE A 229 -9.56 -11.74 15.39
CA ILE A 229 -10.14 -12.84 16.16
C ILE A 229 -9.12 -13.38 17.16
N GLY A 230 -7.88 -13.65 16.73
CA GLY A 230 -6.82 -14.10 17.62
C GLY A 230 -6.59 -13.14 18.79
N PHE A 231 -6.48 -11.84 18.52
CA PHE A 231 -6.27 -10.85 19.56
C PHE A 231 -7.44 -10.73 20.54
N ILE A 232 -8.69 -10.87 20.07
CA ILE A 232 -9.85 -10.93 20.97
C ILE A 232 -9.80 -12.18 21.85
N LEU A 233 -9.49 -13.35 21.28
CA LEU A 233 -9.44 -14.62 22.02
C LEU A 233 -8.38 -14.62 23.12
N PHE A 234 -7.23 -13.98 22.87
CA PHE A 234 -6.17 -13.81 23.86
C PHE A 234 -6.40 -12.63 24.81
N GLY A 235 -7.49 -11.89 24.67
CA GLY A 235 -7.83 -10.74 25.51
C GLY A 235 -6.86 -9.56 25.35
N LEU A 236 -6.26 -9.38 24.17
CA LEU A 236 -5.36 -8.25 23.92
C LEU A 236 -6.15 -6.95 23.83
N ASN A 237 -5.61 -5.91 24.46
CA ASN A 237 -6.03 -4.54 24.24
C ASN A 237 -5.70 -4.10 22.81
N TYR A 238 -6.50 -3.16 22.29
CA TYR A 238 -6.29 -2.55 20.96
C TYR A 238 -6.34 -3.55 19.78
N SER A 239 -7.07 -4.65 19.95
CA SER A 239 -7.13 -5.76 18.99
C SER A 239 -7.49 -5.34 17.56
N LEU A 240 -8.43 -4.42 17.38
CA LEU A 240 -8.87 -3.96 16.07
C LEU A 240 -7.78 -3.12 15.38
N LEU A 241 -7.20 -2.15 16.10
CA LEU A 241 -6.11 -1.32 15.61
C LEU A 241 -4.94 -2.19 15.15
N LEU A 242 -4.47 -3.08 16.03
CA LEU A 242 -3.32 -3.93 15.73
C LEU A 242 -3.60 -4.86 14.56
N ALA A 243 -4.80 -5.44 14.49
CA ALA A 243 -5.18 -6.30 13.36
C ALA A 243 -5.23 -5.55 12.02
N VAL A 244 -5.74 -4.31 12.01
CA VAL A 244 -5.75 -3.45 10.81
C VAL A 244 -4.32 -3.13 10.38
N LEU A 245 -3.43 -2.77 11.32
CA LEU A 245 -2.02 -2.50 11.03
C LEU A 245 -1.30 -3.74 10.47
N VAL A 246 -1.54 -4.92 11.05
CA VAL A 246 -1.01 -6.19 10.55
C VAL A 246 -1.52 -6.46 9.13
N GLY A 247 -2.81 -6.27 8.88
CA GLY A 247 -3.40 -6.37 7.54
C GLY A 247 -2.71 -5.46 6.52
N PHE A 248 -2.55 -4.18 6.83
CA PHE A 248 -1.87 -3.23 5.95
C PHE A 248 -0.38 -3.55 5.76
N SER A 249 0.29 -4.13 6.76
CA SER A 249 1.72 -4.49 6.65
C SER A 249 1.99 -5.49 5.52
N VAL A 250 1.01 -6.33 5.18
CA VAL A 250 1.07 -7.33 4.11
C VAL A 250 1.15 -6.69 2.71
N LEU A 251 0.74 -5.42 2.59
CA LEU A 251 0.76 -4.68 1.34
C LEU A 251 2.18 -4.32 0.89
N ILE A 252 3.12 -4.16 1.83
CA ILE A 252 4.52 -3.82 1.54
C ILE A 252 5.34 -5.12 1.56
N PRO A 253 5.54 -5.78 0.41
CA PRO A 253 6.41 -6.94 0.35
C PRO A 253 7.84 -6.56 0.75
N TYR A 254 8.57 -7.51 1.33
CA TYR A 254 9.98 -7.36 1.73
C TYR A 254 10.27 -6.45 2.94
N ILE A 255 9.29 -5.89 3.66
CA ILE A 255 9.59 -5.26 4.97
C ILE A 255 10.34 -6.23 5.88
N GLY A 256 9.87 -7.49 5.95
CA GLY A 256 10.56 -8.53 6.72
C GLY A 256 11.99 -8.77 6.24
N ALA A 257 12.23 -8.76 4.92
CA ALA A 257 13.57 -8.89 4.36
C ALA A 257 14.45 -7.68 4.74
N PHE A 258 13.93 -6.45 4.59
CA PHE A 258 14.61 -5.21 4.99
C PHE A 258 14.99 -5.20 6.46
N VAL A 259 14.04 -5.50 7.36
CA VAL A 259 14.24 -5.54 8.81
C VAL A 259 15.28 -6.60 9.20
N VAL A 260 15.34 -7.73 8.50
CA VAL A 260 16.34 -8.78 8.75
C VAL A 260 17.72 -8.41 8.18
N THR A 261 17.81 -7.65 7.09
CA THR A 261 19.10 -7.23 6.52
C THR A 261 19.77 -6.05 7.22
N ILE A 262 19.01 -5.13 7.83
CA ILE A 262 19.60 -3.96 8.53
C ILE A 262 20.57 -4.38 9.65
N PRO A 263 20.26 -5.38 10.51
CA PRO A 263 21.20 -5.89 11.51
C PRO A 263 22.43 -6.60 10.96
N VAL A 264 22.42 -7.02 9.69
CA VAL A 264 23.54 -7.76 9.07
C VAL A 264 24.59 -6.80 8.48
N VAL A 265 24.22 -5.54 8.27
CA VAL A 265 25.09 -4.50 7.68
C VAL A 265 25.62 -3.53 8.75
N GLY A 266 25.24 -3.72 10.02
CA GLY A 266 25.68 -2.92 11.17
C GLY A 266 26.66 -3.66 12.07
#